data_AF-A0A2W2H7I7-F1
#
_entry.id   AF-A0A2W2H7I7-F1
#
_cell.length_a   1.000
_cell.length_b   1.000
_cell.length_c   1.000
_cell.angle_alpha   90.00
_cell.angle_beta   90.00
_cell.angle_gamma   90.00
#
_symmetry.space_group_name_H-M   'P 1'
#
loop_
_entity.id
_entity.type
_entity.pdbx_description
1 polymer ?
#
loop_
_entity_poly.entity_id
_entity_poly.type
_entity_poly.pdbx_seq_one_letter_code
_entity_poly.pdbx_strand_id
1 'polypeptide(L)'
;MEKMFFLDDADRKLIGRRRGDQHRLGFALQLTTTRFVGRFLPDPLEVPAEVIDYLTDQLGVADVSQIKQYTEQRQTQFDHQDEIKKAYGLREFSAVEAEFATWVDARATQQPVTDRARHSRASSSHLAHASQIRSICRPRQ
;
A
#
# COMPACT_ATOMS: atom_id res chain seq x y z
N MET A 1 13.81 -1.86 -8.18
CA MET A 1 12.95 -2.51 -7.16
C MET A 1 13.65 -2.70 -5.82
N GLU A 2 14.97 -2.79 -5.79
CA GLU A 2 15.76 -3.24 -4.63
C GLU A 2 15.56 -2.43 -3.34
N LYS A 3 15.39 -1.10 -3.41
CA LYS A 3 15.27 -0.27 -2.20
C LYS A 3 14.08 -0.63 -1.31
N MET A 4 12.97 -1.12 -1.87
CA MET A 4 11.77 -1.38 -1.07
C MET A 4 11.85 -2.69 -0.28
N PHE A 5 12.64 -3.64 -0.79
CA PHE A 5 12.87 -4.96 -0.20
C PHE A 5 14.19 -5.04 0.58
N PHE A 6 14.96 -3.96 0.62
CA PHE A 6 16.16 -3.87 1.43
C PHE A 6 15.80 -3.75 2.92
N LEU A 7 16.48 -4.56 3.74
CA LEU A 7 16.33 -4.59 5.19
C LEU A 7 17.43 -3.76 5.85
N ASP A 8 17.05 -2.57 6.33
CA ASP A 8 17.95 -1.72 7.11
C ASP A 8 18.17 -2.26 8.54
N ASP A 9 18.98 -1.56 9.33
CA ASP A 9 19.31 -1.99 10.70
C ASP A 9 18.09 -2.04 11.63
N ALA A 10 17.11 -1.16 11.43
CA ALA A 10 15.88 -1.15 12.21
C ALA A 10 15.00 -2.36 11.84
N ASP A 11 14.87 -2.64 10.54
CA ASP A 11 14.20 -3.82 10.01
C ASP A 11 14.83 -5.09 10.59
N ARG A 12 16.17 -5.21 10.54
CA ARG A 12 16.93 -6.35 11.05
C ARG A 12 16.75 -6.54 12.55
N LYS A 13 16.78 -5.45 13.32
CA LYS A 13 16.52 -5.49 14.77
C LYS A 13 15.09 -5.92 15.08
N LEU A 14 14.13 -5.48 14.27
CA LEU A 14 12.73 -5.88 14.41
C LEU A 14 12.57 -7.37 14.09
N ILE A 15 13.02 -7.82 12.92
CA ILE A 15 12.97 -9.22 12.48
C ILE A 15 13.71 -10.15 13.45
N GLY A 16 14.85 -9.72 13.98
CA GLY A 16 15.71 -10.51 14.87
C GLY A 16 15.06 -10.97 16.18
N ARG A 17 13.90 -10.42 16.58
CA ARG A 17 13.19 -10.91 17.78
C ARG A 17 12.41 -12.20 17.52
N ARG A 18 12.27 -12.64 16.26
CA ARG A 18 11.57 -13.89 15.91
C ARG A 18 12.51 -15.08 16.07
N ARG A 19 11.99 -16.19 16.61
CA ARG A 19 12.72 -17.46 16.70
C ARG A 19 12.44 -18.31 15.46
N GLY A 20 13.49 -18.84 14.84
CA GLY A 20 13.39 -19.68 13.65
C GLY A 20 13.31 -18.88 12.36
N ASP A 21 13.94 -19.43 11.32
CA ASP A 21 14.13 -18.75 10.04
C ASP A 21 12.82 -18.56 9.28
N GLN A 22 11.88 -19.49 9.39
CA GLN A 22 10.55 -19.38 8.79
C GLN A 22 9.77 -18.16 9.31
N HIS A 23 9.88 -17.83 10.60
CA HIS A 23 9.21 -16.66 11.18
C HIS A 23 9.93 -15.36 10.83
N ARG A 24 11.27 -15.39 10.79
CA ARG A 24 12.09 -14.23 10.37
C ARG A 24 11.79 -13.86 8.92
N LEU A 25 11.79 -14.84 8.02
CA LEU A 25 11.51 -14.64 6.60
C LEU A 25 10.04 -14.27 6.36
N GLY A 26 9.10 -14.93 7.03
CA GLY A 26 7.68 -14.58 6.97
C GLY A 26 7.38 -13.15 7.43
N PHE A 27 8.06 -12.69 8.49
CA PHE A 27 7.96 -11.30 8.95
C PHE A 27 8.55 -10.33 7.92
N ALA A 28 9.73 -10.62 7.38
CA ALA A 28 10.39 -9.79 6.38
C ALA A 28 9.56 -9.64 5.10
N LEU A 29 8.92 -10.71 4.64
CA LEU A 29 8.01 -10.69 3.50
C LEU A 29 6.82 -9.77 3.74
N GLN A 30 6.14 -9.90 4.89
CA GLN A 30 5.01 -9.02 5.22
C GLN A 30 5.44 -7.56 5.32
N LEU A 31 6.58 -7.29 5.95
CA LEU A 31 7.11 -5.95 6.12
C LEU A 31 7.40 -5.28 4.76
N THR A 32 8.21 -5.92 3.95
CA THR A 32 8.68 -5.35 2.67
C THR A 32 7.56 -5.27 1.63
N THR A 33 6.68 -6.26 1.60
CA THR A 33 5.51 -6.24 0.70
C THR A 33 4.51 -5.16 1.08
N THR A 34 4.24 -4.98 2.38
CA THR A 34 3.35 -3.89 2.83
C THR A 34 3.96 -2.53 2.54
N ARG A 35 5.28 -2.39 2.65
CA ARG A 35 6.00 -1.17 2.27
C ARG A 35 5.87 -0.88 0.77
N PHE A 36 5.93 -1.93 -0.08
CA PHE A 36 5.85 -1.81 -1.53
C PHE A 36 4.42 -1.57 -2.06
N VAL A 37 3.46 -2.36 -1.60
CA VAL A 37 2.07 -2.36 -2.12
C VAL A 37 1.15 -1.46 -1.30
N GLY A 38 1.50 -1.16 -0.05
CA GLY A 38 0.66 -0.39 0.88
C GLY A 38 -0.38 -1.23 1.62
N ARG A 39 -0.36 -2.56 1.49
CA ARG A 39 -1.25 -3.48 2.21
C ARG A 39 -0.57 -4.83 2.49
N PHE A 40 -1.07 -5.54 3.49
CA PHE A 40 -0.71 -6.94 3.70
C PHE A 40 -1.36 -7.84 2.63
N LEU A 41 -0.63 -8.85 2.16
CA LEU A 41 -1.18 -9.87 1.29
C LEU A 41 -1.96 -10.91 2.11
N PRO A 42 -3.08 -11.45 1.59
CA PRO A 42 -3.77 -12.58 2.20
C PRO A 42 -2.87 -13.81 2.32
N ASP A 43 -2.04 -14.05 1.30
CA ASP A 43 -0.96 -15.02 1.35
C ASP A 43 0.39 -14.27 1.25
N PRO A 44 1.22 -14.27 2.30
CA PRO A 44 2.55 -13.66 2.29
C PRO A 44 3.51 -14.24 1.25
N LEU A 45 3.23 -15.42 0.70
CA LEU A 45 4.05 -16.08 -0.34
C LEU A 45 3.62 -15.74 -1.76
N GLU A 46 2.55 -14.95 -1.96
CA GLU A 46 2.11 -14.47 -3.26
C GLU A 46 3.01 -13.32 -3.76
N VAL A 47 4.31 -13.58 -3.82
CA VAL A 47 5.37 -12.66 -4.27
C VAL A 47 6.26 -13.37 -5.32
N PRO A 48 6.96 -12.62 -6.18
CA PRO A 48 7.97 -13.20 -7.07
C PRO A 48 9.05 -13.94 -6.29
N ALA A 49 9.55 -15.06 -6.83
CA ALA A 49 10.57 -15.88 -6.18
C ALA A 49 11.85 -15.09 -5.88
N GLU A 50 12.20 -14.14 -6.75
CA GLU A 50 13.36 -13.26 -6.60
C GLU A 50 13.29 -12.41 -5.32
N VAL A 51 12.09 -12.07 -4.84
CA VAL A 51 11.91 -11.36 -3.57
C VAL A 51 12.24 -12.29 -2.40
N ILE A 52 11.81 -13.55 -2.47
CA ILE A 52 12.11 -14.55 -1.44
C ILE A 52 13.60 -14.80 -1.37
N ASP A 53 14.25 -15.02 -2.52
CA ASP A 53 15.70 -15.24 -2.61
C ASP A 53 16.47 -14.04 -2.04
N TYR A 54 16.09 -12.83 -2.45
CA TYR A 54 16.73 -11.60 -1.98
C TYR A 54 16.61 -11.38 -0.46
N LEU A 55 15.47 -11.72 0.14
CA LEU A 55 15.28 -11.61 1.59
C LEU A 55 15.99 -12.73 2.35
N THR A 56 16.05 -13.92 1.77
CA THR A 56 16.75 -15.09 2.32
C THR A 56 18.25 -14.80 2.43
N ASP A 57 18.84 -14.26 1.37
CA ASP A 57 20.25 -13.83 1.33
C ASP A 57 20.53 -12.75 2.39
N GLN A 58 19.67 -11.74 2.48
CA GLN A 58 19.83 -10.69 3.48
C GLN A 58 19.74 -11.20 4.92
N LEU A 59 18.91 -12.21 5.19
CA LEU A 59 18.69 -12.76 6.53
C LEU A 59 19.65 -13.90 6.89
N GLY A 60 20.41 -14.43 5.93
CA GLY A 60 21.27 -15.59 6.09
C GLY A 60 20.47 -16.87 6.40
N VAL A 61 19.28 -17.01 5.80
CA VAL A 61 18.43 -18.19 5.97
C VAL A 61 18.87 -19.26 4.97
N ALA A 62 19.20 -20.47 5.44
CA ALA A 62 19.70 -21.53 4.56
C ALA A 62 18.56 -22.41 3.98
N ASP A 63 17.45 -22.55 4.70
CA ASP A 63 16.34 -23.43 4.32
C ASP A 63 15.01 -22.67 4.25
N VAL A 64 14.56 -22.43 3.01
CA VAL A 64 13.26 -21.80 2.72
C VAL A 64 12.12 -22.82 2.63
N SER A 65 12.39 -24.13 2.67
CA SER A 65 11.37 -25.16 2.45
C SER A 65 10.29 -25.16 3.55
N GLN A 66 10.64 -24.67 4.74
CA GLN A 66 9.74 -24.58 5.89
C GLN A 66 8.84 -23.33 5.86
N ILE A 67 9.00 -22.41 4.90
CA ILE A 67 8.22 -21.18 4.88
C ILE A 67 6.72 -21.41 4.67
N LYS A 68 6.33 -22.53 4.07
CA LYS A 68 4.92 -22.89 3.95
C LYS A 68 4.27 -23.10 5.32
N GLN A 69 5.00 -23.60 6.31
CA GLN A 69 4.50 -23.77 7.68
C GLN A 69 4.23 -22.42 8.36
N TYR A 70 4.89 -21.34 7.94
CA TYR A 70 4.56 -19.99 8.38
C TYR A 70 3.15 -19.58 7.93
N THR A 71 2.77 -19.92 6.69
CA THR A 71 1.44 -19.58 6.15
C THR A 71 0.29 -20.33 6.83
N GLU A 72 0.59 -21.44 7.51
CA GLU A 72 -0.40 -22.24 8.24
C GLU A 72 -0.74 -21.62 9.61
N GLN A 73 0.17 -20.84 10.21
CA GLN A 73 0.00 -20.23 11.53
C GLN A 73 -0.65 -18.84 11.44
N ARG A 74 -1.96 -18.80 11.16
CA ARG A 74 -2.70 -17.53 10.98
C ARG A 74 -2.57 -16.56 12.17
N GLN A 75 -2.57 -17.06 13.41
CA GLN A 75 -2.43 -16.19 14.59
C GLN A 75 -1.09 -15.43 14.56
N THR A 76 0.00 -16.15 14.30
CA THR A 76 1.35 -15.57 14.19
C THR A 76 1.44 -14.52 13.08
N GLN A 77 0.74 -14.73 11.96
CA GLN A 77 0.68 -13.74 10.89
C GLN A 77 -0.03 -12.46 11.34
N PHE A 78 -1.15 -12.54 12.05
CA PHE A 78 -1.83 -11.35 12.57
C PHE A 78 -0.97 -10.62 13.61
N ASP A 79 -0.31 -11.36 14.50
CA ASP A 79 0.60 -10.77 15.48
C ASP A 79 1.75 -10.00 14.79
N HIS A 80 2.30 -10.56 13.71
CA HIS A 80 3.31 -9.89 12.89
C HIS A 80 2.78 -8.63 12.22
N GLN A 81 1.58 -8.67 11.62
CA GLN A 81 0.94 -7.51 11.02
C GLN A 81 0.75 -6.39 12.04
N ASP A 82 0.26 -6.71 13.23
CA ASP A 82 0.06 -5.73 14.29
C ASP A 82 1.38 -5.11 14.78
N GLU A 83 2.45 -5.90 14.88
CA GLU A 83 3.76 -5.37 15.24
C GLU A 83 4.33 -4.47 14.13
N ILE A 84 4.16 -4.83 12.86
CA ILE A 84 4.54 -3.99 11.71
C ILE A 84 3.75 -2.69 11.72
N LYS A 85 2.43 -2.73 11.90
CA LYS A 85 1.59 -1.53 11.97
C LYS A 85 2.07 -0.57 13.05
N LYS A 86 2.36 -1.10 14.26
CA LYS A 86 2.87 -0.31 15.39
C LYS A 86 4.26 0.27 15.10
N ALA A 87 5.16 -0.52 14.54
CA ALA A 87 6.54 -0.10 14.29
C ALA A 87 6.65 1.03 13.23
N TYR A 88 5.79 1.01 12.21
CA TYR A 88 5.83 2.00 11.11
C TYR A 88 4.70 3.02 11.15
N GLY A 89 3.88 3.03 12.21
CA GLY A 89 2.74 3.94 12.34
C GLY A 89 1.68 3.76 11.26
N LEU A 90 1.53 2.54 10.73
CA LEU A 90 0.52 2.26 9.70
C LEU A 90 -0.87 2.29 10.33
N ARG A 91 -1.80 2.96 9.64
CA ARG A 91 -3.20 3.07 10.05
C ARG A 91 -4.09 2.47 8.97
N GLU A 92 -5.19 1.87 9.39
CA GLU A 92 -6.25 1.45 8.46
C GLU A 92 -6.80 2.68 7.73
N PHE A 93 -7.02 2.56 6.42
CA PHE A 93 -7.50 3.68 5.60
C PHE A 93 -8.84 4.23 6.09
N SER A 94 -9.75 3.35 6.52
CA SER A 94 -11.04 3.74 7.10
C SER A 94 -10.91 4.66 8.31
N ALA A 95 -9.81 4.58 9.06
CA ALA A 95 -9.56 5.44 10.23
C ALA A 95 -9.06 6.84 9.84
N VAL A 96 -8.68 7.07 8.59
CA VAL A 96 -8.17 8.36 8.07
C VAL A 96 -8.96 8.91 6.90
N GLU A 97 -9.94 8.17 6.38
CA GLU A 97 -10.64 8.49 5.13
C GLU A 97 -11.23 9.92 5.11
N ALA A 98 -11.90 10.34 6.18
CA ALA A 98 -12.49 11.68 6.26
C ALA A 98 -11.44 12.80 6.32
N GLU A 99 -10.36 12.59 7.08
CA GLU A 99 -9.23 13.51 7.16
C GLU A 99 -8.52 13.60 5.80
N PHE A 100 -8.33 12.46 5.15
CA PHE A 100 -7.72 12.34 3.83
C PHE A 100 -8.56 13.05 2.75
N ALA A 101 -9.88 12.84 2.73
CA ALA A 101 -10.78 13.52 1.80
C ALA A 101 -10.69 15.05 1.95
N THR A 102 -10.73 15.54 3.19
CA THR A 102 -10.56 16.97 3.50
C THR A 102 -9.21 17.51 2.99
N TRP A 103 -8.14 16.74 3.20
CA TRP A 103 -6.79 17.09 2.76
C TRP A 103 -6.66 17.13 1.22
N VAL A 104 -7.32 16.20 0.51
CA VAL A 104 -7.36 16.16 -0.96
C VAL A 104 -8.11 17.37 -1.50
N ASP A 105 -9.29 17.68 -0.97
CA ASP A 105 -10.11 18.81 -1.40
C ASP A 105 -9.38 20.16 -1.22
N ALA A 106 -8.72 20.33 -0.07
CA ALA A 106 -7.90 21.50 0.20
C ALA A 106 -6.76 21.68 -0.83
N ARG A 107 -6.16 20.59 -1.32
CA ARG A 107 -5.09 20.66 -2.34
C ARG A 107 -5.62 20.86 -3.76
N ALA A 108 -6.74 20.23 -4.11
CA ALA A 108 -7.36 20.38 -5.41
C ALA A 108 -7.75 21.84 -5.70
N THR A 109 -8.10 22.59 -4.65
CA THR A 109 -8.48 24.01 -4.73
C THR A 109 -7.31 24.99 -4.63
N GLN A 110 -6.12 24.52 -4.21
CA GLN A 110 -4.90 25.34 -4.09
C GLN A 110 -3.96 25.26 -5.30
N GLN A 111 -4.14 24.29 -6.19
CA GLN A 111 -3.42 24.28 -7.46
C GLN A 111 -4.09 25.24 -8.45
N PRO A 112 -3.38 26.26 -9.00
CA PRO A 112 -3.89 26.92 -10.19
C PRO A 112 -4.03 25.84 -11.26
N VAL A 113 -5.25 25.67 -11.79
CA VAL A 113 -5.49 24.89 -12.99
C VAL A 113 -4.46 25.35 -14.02
N THR A 114 -3.45 24.51 -14.29
CA THR A 114 -2.51 24.81 -15.35
C THR A 114 -3.31 24.75 -16.64
N ASP A 115 -3.31 25.89 -17.32
CA ASP A 115 -4.04 26.19 -18.54
C ASP A 115 -3.96 25.03 -19.55
N ARG A 116 -5.00 24.19 -19.56
CA ARG A 116 -5.27 23.24 -20.63
C ARG A 116 -6.42 23.76 -21.48
N ALA A 117 -6.30 24.98 -22.00
CA ALA A 117 -7.18 25.45 -23.07
C ALA A 117 -6.53 26.54 -23.95
N ARG A 118 -5.35 26.24 -24.52
CA ARG A 118 -4.87 26.98 -25.70
C ARG A 118 -4.48 26.06 -26.85
N HIS A 119 -5.42 25.22 -27.31
CA HIS A 119 -5.48 24.76 -28.70
C HIS A 119 -6.95 24.49 -29.09
N SER A 120 -7.64 25.53 -29.53
CA SER A 120 -8.65 25.46 -30.59
C SER A 120 -8.97 26.88 -31.04
N ARG A 121 -8.22 27.35 -32.04
CA ARG A 121 -8.72 28.37 -32.96
C ARG A 121 -9.53 27.61 -34.01
N ALA A 122 -10.84 27.70 -33.96
CA ALA A 122 -11.70 27.67 -35.14
C ALA A 122 -13.10 28.19 -34.80
N SER A 123 -13.36 29.41 -35.29
CA SER A 123 -14.62 29.87 -35.88
C SER A 123 -15.92 29.87 -35.06
N SER A 124 -16.28 31.11 -34.71
CA SER A 124 -17.60 31.75 -34.82
C SER A 124 -18.86 30.90 -35.00
N SER A 125 -19.85 31.30 -34.18
CA SER A 125 -21.30 31.28 -34.37
C SER A 125 -22.10 30.26 -33.55
N HIS A 126 -23.11 30.81 -32.89
CA HIS A 126 -24.29 30.20 -32.30
C HIS A 126 -24.23 29.65 -30.87
N LEU A 127 -24.58 30.58 -29.97
CA LEU A 127 -25.59 30.46 -28.92
C LEU A 127 -26.52 29.23 -29.02
N ALA A 128 -26.88 28.74 -27.83
CA ALA A 128 -27.98 27.83 -27.49
C ALA A 128 -27.67 26.33 -27.46
N HIS A 129 -27.29 25.83 -26.27
CA HIS A 129 -28.18 24.97 -25.47
C HIS A 129 -27.44 24.52 -24.19
N ALA A 130 -27.55 25.33 -23.13
CA ALA A 130 -27.25 24.93 -21.77
C ALA A 130 -28.58 24.55 -21.08
N SER A 131 -28.96 23.29 -21.18
CA SER A 131 -29.99 22.65 -20.34
C SER A 131 -29.87 21.13 -20.49
N GLN A 132 -30.28 20.36 -19.47
CA GLN A 132 -30.00 18.93 -19.23
C GLN A 132 -28.53 18.68 -18.79
N ILE A 133 -28.17 18.33 -17.55
CA ILE A 133 -28.76 17.35 -16.63
C ILE A 133 -28.48 17.80 -15.18
N ARG A 134 -29.46 18.45 -14.54
CA ARG A 134 -29.58 18.56 -13.07
C ARG A 134 -30.79 17.72 -12.66
N SER A 135 -30.62 16.41 -12.51
CA SER A 135 -31.66 15.54 -11.93
C SER A 135 -31.13 14.16 -11.51
N ILE A 136 -30.20 14.07 -10.55
CA ILE A 136 -29.86 12.79 -9.88
C ILE A 136 -29.75 12.93 -8.34
N CYS A 137 -30.19 14.06 -7.75
CA CYS A 137 -30.18 14.19 -6.28
C CYS A 137 -31.49 14.79 -5.75
N ARG A 138 -32.50 13.95 -5.60
CA ARG A 138 -33.51 14.08 -4.53
C ARG A 138 -33.75 12.71 -3.90
N PRO A 139 -33.68 12.58 -2.57
CA PRO A 139 -33.98 11.34 -1.88
C PRO A 139 -35.50 11.06 -1.90
N ARG A 140 -35.86 9.78 -2.08
CA ARG A 140 -37.21 9.27 -1.82
C ARG A 140 -37.41 9.16 -0.31
N GLN A 141 -38.60 9.54 0.14
CA GLN A 141 -39.11 9.31 1.49
C GLN A 141 -39.10 7.81 1.83
#